data_AF-A0A6A5S9V6-F1
#
_entry.id   AF-A0A6A5S9V6-F1
#
_cell.length_a   1.000
_cell.length_b   1.000
_cell.length_c   1.000
_cell.angle_alpha   90.00
_cell.angle_beta   90.00
_cell.angle_gamma   90.00
#
_symmetry.space_group_name_H-M   'P 1'
#
loop_
_entity.id
_entity.type
_entity.pdbx_description
1 polymer ?
#
loop_
_entity_poly.entity_id
_entity_poly.type
_entity_poly.pdbx_seq_one_letter_code
_entity_poly.pdbx_strand_id
1 'polypeptide(L)'
;GDCLCHHINQTETEPAPVMATKAGVPASKIIVGMPLYGRSFKMKSPGCTGPMCTYVGKESASARGRCTGTRGYISNFEIRELIATKNVQQL
;
A
#
# COMPACT_ATOMS: atom_id res chain seq x y z
N GLY A 1 -14.67 3.56 -5.29
CA GLY A 1 -14.18 3.21 -6.64
C GLY A 1 -13.27 2.02 -6.55
N ASP A 2 -13.18 1.23 -7.61
CA ASP A 2 -12.34 0.03 -7.77
C ASP A 2 -10.94 0.37 -8.29
N CYS A 3 -10.40 1.52 -7.87
CA CYS A 3 -9.20 2.10 -8.44
C CYS A 3 -7.89 1.63 -7.75
N LEU A 4 -6.83 1.46 -8.53
CA LEU A 4 -5.46 1.17 -8.11
C LEU A 4 -4.77 2.44 -7.60
N CYS A 5 -5.20 2.93 -6.45
CA CYS A 5 -4.51 4.02 -5.78
C CYS A 5 -3.24 3.51 -5.08
N HIS A 6 -2.24 4.39 -4.95
CA HIS A 6 -1.02 4.07 -4.20
C HIS A 6 -1.35 3.72 -2.74
N HIS A 7 -0.59 2.78 -2.17
CA HIS A 7 -0.75 2.38 -0.78
C HIS A 7 -0.45 3.54 0.20
N ILE A 8 0.49 4.41 -0.17
CA ILE A 8 0.86 5.63 0.51
C ILE A 8 1.00 6.75 -0.52
N ASN A 9 0.59 7.97 -0.16
CA ASN A 9 0.85 9.18 -0.95
C ASN A 9 1.48 10.22 -0.01
N GLN A 10 2.61 10.81 -0.40
CA GLN A 10 3.34 11.78 0.42
C GLN A 10 2.47 13.02 0.70
N THR A 11 1.72 13.49 -0.30
CA THR A 11 0.82 14.65 -0.15
C THR A 11 -0.31 14.41 0.84
N GLU A 12 -0.65 13.16 1.13
CA GLU A 12 -1.65 12.77 2.14
C GLU A 12 -1.01 12.49 3.52
N THR A 13 0.21 11.93 3.51
CA THR A 13 0.88 11.48 4.74
C THR A 13 1.53 12.63 5.49
N GLU A 14 2.12 13.60 4.79
CA GLU A 14 2.76 14.78 5.38
C GLU A 14 1.79 15.69 6.17
N PRO A 15 0.57 16.00 5.69
CA PRO A 15 -0.36 16.84 6.45
C PRO A 15 -1.08 16.12 7.59
N ALA A 16 -1.08 14.78 7.63
CA ALA A 16 -1.76 14.00 8.67
C ALA A 16 -1.30 14.37 10.11
N PRO A 17 0.01 14.40 10.46
CA PRO A 17 0.45 14.84 11.78
C PRO A 17 0.15 16.33 12.03
N VAL A 18 0.11 17.16 10.98
CA VAL A 18 -0.23 18.58 11.11
C VAL A 18 -1.65 18.76 11.65
N MET A 19 -2.61 17.93 11.22
CA MET A 19 -3.97 17.98 11.77
C MET A 19 -4.01 17.70 13.28
N ALA A 20 -3.21 16.74 13.76
CA ALA A 20 -3.10 16.44 15.18
C ALA A 20 -2.47 17.61 15.96
N THR A 21 -1.41 18.23 15.42
CA THR A 21 -0.80 19.41 16.06
C THR A 21 -1.75 20.62 16.09
N LYS A 22 -2.56 20.83 15.05
CA LYS A 22 -3.60 21.87 15.01
C LYS A 22 -4.71 21.64 16.04
N ALA A 23 -5.01 20.39 16.37
CA ALA A 23 -5.94 20.02 17.43
C ALA A 23 -5.35 20.17 18.86
N GLY A 24 -4.11 20.67 18.99
CA GLY A 24 -3.46 20.92 20.27
C GLY A 24 -2.57 19.79 20.79
N VAL A 25 -2.34 18.73 20.00
CA VAL A 25 -1.40 17.66 20.38
C VAL A 25 0.04 18.17 20.22
N PRO A 26 0.86 18.19 21.28
CA PRO A 26 2.27 18.55 21.15
C PRO A 26 3.00 17.61 20.18
N ALA A 27 3.81 18.15 19.28
CA ALA A 27 4.54 17.35 18.30
C ALA A 27 5.46 16.30 18.96
N SER A 28 5.99 16.58 20.17
CA SER A 28 6.79 15.63 20.96
C SER A 28 6.03 14.39 21.43
N LYS A 29 4.69 14.38 21.32
CA LYS A 29 3.83 13.24 21.67
C LYS A 29 3.28 12.51 20.44
N ILE A 30 3.71 12.90 19.23
CA ILE A 30 3.27 12.27 17.98
C ILE A 30 4.31 11.22 17.58
N ILE A 31 3.87 9.97 17.45
CA ILE A 31 4.68 8.86 16.94
C ILE A 31 4.14 8.50 15.56
N VAL A 32 4.97 8.64 14.54
CA VAL A 32 4.60 8.30 13.15
C VAL A 32 4.84 6.81 12.92
N GLY A 33 3.76 6.08 12.62
CA GLY A 33 3.84 4.66 12.28
C GLY A 33 4.35 4.45 10.86
N MET A 34 5.34 3.58 10.69
CA MET A 34 5.85 3.17 9.37
C MET A 34 5.38 1.74 9.06
N PRO A 35 4.54 1.53 8.04
CA PRO A 35 4.08 0.18 7.69
C PRO A 35 5.19 -0.61 6.99
N LEU A 36 5.55 -1.77 7.55
CA LEU A 36 6.45 -2.75 6.92
C LEU A 36 5.66 -3.83 6.15
N TYR A 37 4.61 -3.40 5.47
CA TYR A 37 3.74 -4.23 4.64
C TYR A 37 3.13 -3.38 3.53
N GLY A 38 2.59 -4.04 2.50
CA GLY A 38 1.83 -3.42 1.44
C GLY A 38 0.44 -4.03 1.29
N ARG A 39 -0.44 -3.33 0.59
CA ARG A 39 -1.70 -3.89 0.09
C ARG A 39 -1.54 -4.29 -1.38
N SER A 40 -2.05 -5.47 -1.72
CA SER A 40 -1.90 -6.06 -3.05
C SER A 40 -3.23 -6.15 -3.79
N PHE A 41 -3.23 -5.91 -5.09
CA PHE A 41 -4.43 -5.92 -5.92
C PHE A 41 -4.20 -6.66 -7.23
N LYS A 42 -5.19 -7.42 -7.69
CA LYS A 42 -5.20 -8.03 -9.01
C LYS A 42 -5.74 -7.00 -10.01
N MET A 43 -4.86 -6.50 -10.87
CA MET A 43 -5.24 -5.59 -11.96
C MET A 43 -6.32 -6.21 -12.85
N LYS A 44 -7.28 -5.39 -13.30
CA LYS A 44 -8.29 -5.80 -14.28
C LYS A 44 -7.69 -5.93 -15.68
N SER A 45 -6.82 -5.00 -16.07
CA SER A 45 -6.07 -5.04 -17.32
C SER A 45 -4.56 -5.14 -17.01
N PRO A 46 -3.85 -6.17 -17.53
CA PRO A 46 -2.40 -6.25 -17.40
C PRO A 46 -1.72 -4.99 -17.97
N GLY A 47 -0.76 -4.42 -17.23
CA GLY A 47 0.01 -3.24 -17.66
C GLY A 47 -0.63 -1.89 -17.33
N CYS A 48 -1.88 -1.85 -16.85
CA CYS A 48 -2.49 -0.62 -16.36
C CYS A 48 -2.09 -0.39 -14.88
N THR A 49 -1.09 0.45 -14.64
CA THR A 49 -0.54 0.73 -13.29
C THR A 49 -0.86 2.12 -12.76
N GLY A 50 -1.57 2.95 -13.54
CA GLY A 50 -1.91 4.31 -13.15
C GLY A 50 -3.01 4.40 -12.08
N PRO A 51 -3.16 5.57 -11.43
CA PRO A 51 -4.11 5.81 -10.34
C PRO A 51 -5.57 5.91 -10.79
N MET A 52 -5.87 5.62 -12.06
CA MET A 52 -7.23 5.50 -12.63
C MET A 52 -7.50 4.07 -13.12
N CYS A 53 -6.52 3.18 -13.05
CA CYS A 53 -6.65 1.78 -13.44
C CYS A 53 -7.45 1.02 -12.39
N THR A 54 -8.16 -0.03 -12.78
CA THR A 54 -9.06 -0.76 -11.88
C THR A 54 -8.55 -2.14 -11.50
N TYR A 55 -9.00 -2.65 -10.35
CA TYR A 55 -8.71 -3.99 -9.85
C TYR A 55 -9.95 -4.89 -9.81
N VAL A 56 -9.74 -6.21 -9.74
CA VAL A 56 -10.82 -7.19 -9.79
C VAL A 56 -11.29 -7.58 -8.39
N GLY A 57 -12.60 -7.53 -8.18
CA GLY A 57 -13.27 -8.08 -7.00
C GLY A 57 -13.17 -7.21 -5.74
N LYS A 58 -14.11 -7.42 -4.80
CA LYS A 58 -14.17 -6.64 -3.54
C LYS A 58 -12.97 -6.91 -2.63
N GLU A 59 -12.45 -8.13 -2.63
CA GLU A 59 -11.28 -8.54 -1.83
C GLU A 59 -9.96 -8.50 -2.62
N SER A 60 -9.85 -7.57 -3.58
CA SER A 60 -8.65 -7.33 -4.40
C SER A 60 -8.25 -8.48 -5.35
N ALA A 61 -8.81 -9.68 -5.17
CA ALA A 61 -8.53 -10.93 -5.90
C ALA A 61 -7.03 -11.24 -6.07
N SER A 62 -6.18 -10.66 -5.22
CA SER A 62 -4.73 -10.80 -5.31
C SER A 62 -4.28 -12.17 -4.82
N ALA A 63 -3.10 -12.58 -5.28
CA ALA A 63 -2.47 -13.79 -4.78
C ALA A 63 -2.20 -13.65 -3.28
N ARG A 64 -2.45 -14.73 -2.53
CA ARG A 64 -2.10 -14.79 -1.11
C ARG A 64 -0.58 -14.76 -0.97
N GLY A 65 -0.09 -14.02 0.01
CA GLY A 65 1.32 -14.11 0.39
C GLY A 65 1.66 -15.53 0.86
N ARG A 66 2.88 -15.98 0.57
CA ARG A 66 3.38 -17.31 0.93
C ARG A 66 3.43 -17.51 2.45
N CYS A 67 3.78 -16.46 3.19
CA CYS A 67 3.92 -16.48 4.64
C CYS A 67 2.70 -15.86 5.34
N THR A 68 2.17 -14.76 4.79
CA THR A 68 1.05 -14.03 5.40
C THR A 68 -0.30 -14.69 5.16
N GLY A 69 -0.44 -15.52 4.11
CA GLY A 69 -1.64 -16.32 3.82
C GLY A 69 -2.91 -15.54 3.51
N THR A 70 -2.85 -14.20 3.50
CA THR A 70 -4.00 -13.31 3.39
C THR A 70 -4.02 -12.64 2.02
N ARG A 71 -5.21 -12.52 1.41
CA ARG A 71 -5.37 -11.77 0.16
C ARG A 71 -5.40 -10.28 0.45
N GLY A 72 -4.82 -9.48 -0.43
CA GLY A 72 -4.78 -8.03 -0.27
C GLY A 72 -3.74 -7.53 0.74
N TYR A 73 -2.93 -8.43 1.31
CA TYR A 73 -1.88 -8.12 2.26
C TYR A 73 -0.60 -8.84 1.85
N ILE A 74 0.53 -8.14 1.94
CA ILE A 74 1.84 -8.73 1.66
C ILE A 74 2.88 -8.07 2.56
N SER A 75 3.72 -8.88 3.22
CA SER A 75 4.78 -8.36 4.09
C SER A 75 5.92 -7.74 3.28
N ASN A 76 6.67 -6.79 3.87
CA ASN A 76 7.86 -6.23 3.24
C ASN A 76 8.91 -7.31 2.88
N PHE A 77 8.98 -8.40 3.64
CA PHE A 77 9.84 -9.54 3.30
C PHE A 77 9.40 -10.23 2.00
N GLU A 78 8.10 -10.55 1.86
CA GLU A 78 7.55 -11.16 0.65
C GLU A 78 7.67 -10.22 -0.57
N ILE A 79 7.50 -8.91 -0.38
CA ILE A 79 7.71 -7.91 -1.45
C ILE A 79 9.16 -7.97 -1.95
N ARG A 80 10.15 -7.95 -1.05
CA ARG A 80 11.56 -8.00 -1.40
C ARG A 80 11.93 -9.31 -2.11
N GLU A 81 11.39 -10.43 -1.65
CA GLU A 81 11.54 -11.73 -2.31
C GLU A 81 10.98 -11.70 -3.75
N LEU A 82 9.80 -11.11 -3.97
CA LEU A 82 9.20 -10.99 -5.30
C LEU A 82 10.00 -10.08 -6.23
N ILE A 83 10.51 -8.95 -5.74
CA ILE A 83 11.37 -8.04 -6.52
C ILE A 83 12.63 -8.78 -6.99
N ALA A 84 13.29 -9.51 -6.08
CA ALA A 84 14.51 -10.25 -6.38
C ALA A 84 14.30 -11.44 -7.34
N THR A 85 13.15 -12.11 -7.27
CA THR A 85 12.90 -13.35 -8.03
C THR A 85 12.13 -13.15 -9.33
N LYS A 86 11.30 -12.10 -9.42
CA LYS A 86 10.33 -11.91 -10.52
C LYS A 86 10.52 -10.64 -11.33
N ASN A 87 11.65 -9.94 -11.20
CA ASN A 87 11.96 -8.72 -11.95
C ASN A 87 10.83 -7.68 -11.88
N VAL A 88 10.26 -7.51 -10.68
CA VAL A 88 9.17 -6.56 -10.42
C VAL A 88 9.78 -5.24 -9.95
N GLN A 89 9.34 -4.13 -10.53
CA GLN A 89 9.79 -2.80 -10.10
C GLN A 89 8.96 -2.30 -8.92
N GLN A 90 9.64 -1.69 -7.95
CA GLN A 90 9.01 -0.88 -6.93
C GLN A 90 8.74 0.50 -7.54
N LEU A 91 7.46 0.81 -7.77
CA LEU A 91 6.98 2.12 -8.26
C LEU A 91 6.83 3.11 -7.11
#